data_AF-A0A1I5YUM3-F1
#
_entry.id   AF-A0A1I5YUM3-F1
#
_cell.length_a   1.000
_cell.length_b   1.000
_cell.length_c   1.000
_cell.angle_alpha   90.00
_cell.angle_beta   90.00
_cell.angle_gamma   90.00
#
_symmetry.space_group_name_H-M   'P 1'
#
loop_
_entity.id
_entity.type
_entity.pdbx_description
1 polymer ?
#
loop_
_entity_poly.entity_id
_entity_poly.type
_entity_poly.pdbx_seq_one_letter_code
_entity_poly.pdbx_strand_id
1 'polypeptide(L)'
;MKKMINKVSKNLSEKGLTLIEILASIILVTIILSAFFSFFIQSAKTGKTSEEVVDATYLAQVEMEKIYAQIKMEKIYELSRNGDVKDVINELVKEYVQDDPNKYIFTKKIDGSYVKLHFKLYSEPEMSGLVKLVIEVFEQDFELEKETRPRAKMETILEWRS
;
A
#
# COMPACT_ATOMS: atom_id res chain seq x y z
N MET A 1 -23.01 52.46 -71.88
CA MET A 1 -23.13 51.93 -70.50
C MET A 1 -22.10 50.83 -70.31
N LYS A 2 -20.91 51.27 -69.93
CA LYS A 2 -19.70 50.48 -69.66
C LYS A 2 -19.58 50.39 -68.13
N LYS A 3 -19.08 49.25 -67.63
CA LYS A 3 -18.71 48.97 -66.23
C LYS A 3 -19.90 48.70 -65.30
N MET A 4 -20.18 47.42 -64.98
CA MET A 4 -20.41 47.01 -63.57
C MET A 4 -20.63 45.51 -63.29
N ILE A 5 -20.36 44.56 -64.19
CA ILE A 5 -20.69 43.14 -63.89
C ILE A 5 -19.47 42.26 -63.55
N ASN A 6 -18.23 42.70 -63.78
CA ASN A 6 -17.05 41.88 -63.49
C ASN A 6 -16.29 42.33 -62.24
N LYS A 7 -16.84 42.11 -61.05
CA LYS A 7 -16.03 42.13 -59.82
C LYS A 7 -16.67 41.38 -58.65
N VAL A 8 -16.94 40.08 -58.80
CA VAL A 8 -17.24 39.22 -57.63
C VAL A 8 -16.31 38.00 -57.51
N SER A 9 -15.63 37.56 -58.55
CA SER A 9 -14.77 36.37 -58.46
C SER A 9 -13.27 36.69 -58.46
N LYS A 10 -12.77 37.31 -57.40
CA LYS A 10 -11.32 37.37 -57.09
C LYS A 10 -11.17 37.45 -55.58
N ASN A 11 -11.23 36.29 -54.91
CA ASN A 11 -10.58 35.98 -53.62
C ASN A 11 -11.18 34.70 -52.98
N LEU A 12 -11.50 33.67 -53.77
CA LEU A 12 -11.51 32.32 -53.23
C LEU A 12 -10.08 31.79 -53.40
N SER A 13 -9.19 32.17 -52.48
CA SER A 13 -7.92 31.47 -52.34
C SER A 13 -8.23 30.10 -51.72
N GLU A 14 -8.67 29.19 -52.57
CA GLU A 14 -8.79 27.75 -52.31
C GLU A 14 -7.37 27.18 -52.16
N LYS A 15 -6.63 27.61 -51.12
CA LYS A 15 -5.44 26.89 -50.67
C LYS A 15 -5.95 25.63 -50.00
N GLY A 16 -6.23 24.61 -50.79
CA GLY A 16 -6.52 23.26 -50.28
C GLY A 16 -5.38 22.81 -49.37
N LEU A 17 -5.71 22.02 -48.35
CA LEU A 17 -4.73 21.39 -47.47
C LEU A 17 -3.69 20.67 -48.32
N THR A 18 -2.43 21.04 -48.14
CA THR A 18 -1.33 20.34 -48.81
C THR A 18 -1.11 18.98 -48.15
N LEU A 19 -0.67 17.99 -48.93
CA LEU A 19 -0.39 16.64 -48.42
C LEU A 19 0.60 16.68 -47.24
N ILE A 20 1.57 17.60 -47.28
CA ILE A 20 2.57 17.77 -46.23
C ILE A 20 1.96 18.29 -44.91
N GLU A 21 0.97 19.18 -44.97
CA GLU A 21 0.26 19.69 -43.79
C GLU A 21 -0.60 18.61 -43.13
N ILE A 22 -1.25 17.75 -43.92
CA ILE A 22 -2.01 16.60 -43.41
C ILE A 22 -1.05 15.61 -42.74
N LEU A 23 0.07 15.30 -43.37
CA LEU A 23 1.08 14.40 -42.81
C LEU A 23 1.64 14.93 -41.49
N ALA A 24 1.98 16.23 -41.44
CA ALA A 24 2.47 16.88 -40.22
C ALA A 24 1.42 16.85 -39.10
N SER A 25 0.15 17.05 -39.43
CA SER A 25 -0.95 17.01 -38.45
C SER A 25 -1.14 15.59 -37.87
N ILE A 26 -1.07 14.55 -38.70
CA ILE A 26 -1.17 13.15 -38.24
C ILE A 26 0.00 12.80 -37.33
N ILE A 27 1.21 13.22 -37.68
CA ILE A 27 2.41 13.01 -36.85
C ILE A 27 2.24 13.70 -35.50
N LEU A 28 1.82 14.96 -35.50
CA LEU A 28 1.57 15.72 -34.26
C LEU A 28 0.52 15.03 -33.38
N VAL A 29 -0.60 14.62 -33.95
CA VAL A 29 -1.65 13.89 -33.21
C VAL A 29 -1.12 12.58 -32.65
N THR A 30 -0.31 11.84 -33.41
CA THR A 30 0.27 10.56 -32.96
C THR A 30 1.21 10.75 -31.77
N ILE A 31 2.06 11.78 -31.80
CA ILE A 31 2.95 12.14 -30.69
C ILE A 31 2.13 12.46 -29.43
N ILE A 32 1.08 13.28 -29.60
CA ILE A 32 0.20 13.68 -28.51
C ILE A 32 -0.51 12.46 -27.91
N LEU A 33 -1.11 11.61 -28.74
CA LEU A 33 -1.82 10.41 -28.29
C LEU A 33 -0.89 9.42 -27.58
N SER A 34 0.34 9.24 -28.07
CA SER A 34 1.32 8.34 -27.45
C SER A 34 1.70 8.79 -26.03
N ALA A 35 1.81 10.10 -25.81
CA ALA A 35 2.03 10.65 -24.48
C ALA A 35 0.84 10.35 -23.54
N PHE A 36 -0.40 10.50 -24.01
CA PHE A 36 -1.60 10.22 -23.21
C PHE A 36 -1.80 8.73 -22.91
N PHE A 37 -1.43 7.82 -23.80
CA PHE A 37 -1.51 6.38 -23.53
C PHE A 37 -0.68 5.95 -22.32
N SER A 38 0.50 6.56 -22.14
CA SER A 38 1.35 6.28 -20.98
C SER A 38 0.67 6.70 -19.67
N PHE A 39 -0.07 7.82 -19.67
CA PHE A 39 -0.83 8.25 -18.51
C PHE A 39 -1.98 7.32 -18.16
N PHE A 40 -2.69 6.76 -19.14
CA PHE A 40 -3.76 5.79 -18.86
C PHE A 40 -3.22 4.50 -18.22
N ILE A 41 -2.11 3.98 -18.73
CA ILE A 41 -1.45 2.79 -18.14
C ILE A 41 -1.00 3.09 -16.71
N GLN A 42 -0.38 4.25 -16.51
CA GLN A 42 0.09 4.64 -15.18
C GLN A 42 -1.08 4.83 -14.21
N SER A 43 -2.18 5.44 -14.65
CA SER A 43 -3.39 5.64 -13.86
C SER A 43 -4.00 4.32 -13.41
N ALA A 44 -4.12 3.34 -14.31
CA ALA A 44 -4.64 2.01 -13.97
C ALA A 44 -3.74 1.30 -12.93
N LYS A 45 -2.41 1.37 -13.09
CA LYS A 45 -1.45 0.81 -12.12
C LYS A 45 -1.54 1.48 -10.75
N THR A 46 -1.63 2.82 -10.73
CA THR A 46 -1.75 3.59 -9.49
C THR A 46 -3.07 3.29 -8.79
N GLY A 47 -4.17 3.15 -9.53
CA GLY A 47 -5.47 2.75 -8.99
C GLY A 47 -5.40 1.40 -8.28
N LYS A 48 -4.91 0.36 -8.97
CA LYS A 48 -4.74 -0.98 -8.39
C LYS A 48 -3.82 -0.97 -7.17
N THR A 49 -2.69 -0.29 -7.25
CA THR A 49 -1.75 -0.18 -6.11
C THR A 49 -2.39 0.52 -4.91
N SER A 50 -3.23 1.52 -5.15
CA SER A 50 -3.93 2.24 -4.08
C SER A 50 -4.95 1.34 -3.37
N GLU A 51 -5.70 0.55 -4.15
CA GLU A 51 -6.62 -0.47 -3.63
C GLU A 51 -5.89 -1.49 -2.75
N GLU A 52 -4.80 -2.07 -3.25
CA GLU A 52 -3.95 -3.01 -2.50
C GLU A 52 -3.42 -2.42 -1.18
N VAL A 53 -3.03 -1.14 -1.15
CA VAL A 53 -2.55 -0.46 0.07
C VAL A 53 -3.69 -0.24 1.07
N VAL A 54 -4.89 0.13 0.60
CA VAL A 54 -6.06 0.31 1.45
C VAL A 54 -6.46 -1.02 2.09
N ASP A 55 -6.54 -2.09 1.30
CA ASP A 55 -6.88 -3.43 1.79
C ASP A 55 -5.84 -3.94 2.79
N ALA A 56 -4.55 -3.78 2.49
CA ALA A 56 -3.47 -4.15 3.39
C ALA A 56 -3.51 -3.35 4.71
N THR A 57 -3.87 -2.07 4.65
CA THR A 57 -4.02 -1.22 5.84
C THR A 57 -5.21 -1.65 6.67
N TYR A 58 -6.35 -1.96 6.03
CA TYR A 58 -7.53 -2.50 6.71
C TYR A 58 -7.19 -3.81 7.42
N LEU A 59 -6.48 -4.71 6.75
CA LEU A 59 -6.05 -5.97 7.35
C LEU A 59 -5.12 -5.75 8.55
N ALA A 60 -4.14 -4.85 8.43
CA ALA A 60 -3.26 -4.48 9.54
C ALA A 60 -4.03 -3.92 10.74
N GLN A 61 -5.05 -3.07 10.48
CA GLN A 61 -5.88 -2.48 11.52
C GLN A 61 -6.73 -3.55 12.22
N VAL A 62 -7.38 -4.42 11.45
CA VAL A 62 -8.20 -5.53 12.00
C VAL A 62 -7.35 -6.43 12.88
N GLU A 63 -6.12 -6.74 12.47
CA GLU A 63 -5.20 -7.55 13.27
C GLU A 63 -4.74 -6.83 14.53
N MET A 64 -4.48 -5.52 14.46
CA MET A 64 -4.18 -4.70 15.62
C MET A 64 -5.33 -4.71 16.64
N GLU A 65 -6.55 -4.49 16.16
CA GLU A 65 -7.77 -4.50 16.99
C GLU A 65 -8.01 -5.87 17.64
N LYS A 66 -7.75 -6.97 16.92
CA LYS A 66 -7.84 -8.33 17.48
C LYS A 66 -6.87 -8.51 18.65
N ILE A 67 -5.60 -8.11 18.50
CA ILE A 67 -4.63 -8.21 19.60
C ILE A 67 -5.06 -7.34 20.78
N TYR A 68 -5.50 -6.10 20.54
CA TYR A 68 -6.03 -5.25 21.60
C TYR A 68 -7.25 -5.85 22.32
N ALA A 69 -8.17 -6.47 21.59
CA ALA A 69 -9.33 -7.13 22.17
C ALA A 69 -8.94 -8.34 23.02
N GLN A 70 -7.96 -9.13 22.57
CA GLN A 70 -7.43 -10.27 23.32
C GLN A 70 -6.71 -9.85 24.60
N ILE A 71 -5.92 -8.76 24.56
CA ILE A 71 -5.22 -8.24 25.75
C ILE A 71 -6.21 -7.81 26.85
N LYS A 72 -7.39 -7.32 26.47
CA LYS A 72 -8.45 -6.95 27.42
C LYS A 72 -9.19 -8.15 28.02
N MET A 73 -8.96 -9.36 27.54
CA MET A 73 -9.57 -10.56 28.13
C MET A 73 -8.96 -10.85 29.50
N GLU A 74 -9.81 -11.20 30.46
CA GLU A 74 -9.43 -11.44 31.86
C GLU A 74 -8.29 -12.45 32.00
N LYS A 75 -8.34 -13.55 31.23
CA LYS A 75 -7.27 -14.56 31.19
C LYS A 75 -5.90 -13.97 30.83
N ILE A 76 -5.84 -13.12 29.81
CA ILE A 76 -4.58 -12.49 29.37
C ILE A 76 -4.15 -11.40 30.34
N TYR A 77 -5.10 -10.67 30.90
CA TYR A 77 -4.83 -9.67 31.93
C TYR A 77 -4.19 -10.30 33.18
N GLU A 78 -4.69 -11.45 33.63
CA GLU A 78 -4.11 -12.18 34.77
C GLU A 78 -2.72 -12.75 34.46
N LEU A 79 -2.53 -13.31 33.25
CA LEU A 79 -1.22 -13.79 32.81
C LEU A 79 -0.22 -12.63 32.66
N SER A 80 -0.67 -11.46 32.21
CA SER A 80 0.18 -10.26 32.10
C SER A 80 0.72 -9.79 33.45
N ARG A 81 -0.05 -9.98 34.52
CA ARG A 81 0.29 -9.53 35.88
C ARG A 81 1.23 -10.49 36.62
N ASN A 82 1.06 -11.78 36.41
CA ASN A 82 1.73 -12.81 37.22
C ASN A 82 2.68 -13.72 36.42
N GLY A 83 2.65 -13.67 35.09
CA GLY A 83 3.37 -14.57 34.19
C GLY A 83 4.51 -13.90 33.41
N ASP A 84 5.29 -14.71 32.70
CA ASP A 84 6.31 -14.21 31.77
C ASP A 84 5.62 -13.65 30.51
N VAL A 85 6.18 -12.59 29.94
CA VAL A 85 5.72 -12.01 28.66
C VAL A 85 5.64 -13.07 27.57
N LYS A 86 6.53 -14.07 27.60
CA LYS A 86 6.51 -15.22 26.68
C LYS A 86 5.22 -16.01 26.73
N ASP A 87 4.69 -16.27 27.93
CA ASP A 87 3.47 -17.08 28.10
C ASP A 87 2.25 -16.38 27.52
N VAL A 88 2.21 -15.05 27.63
CA VAL A 88 1.12 -14.27 27.07
C VAL A 88 1.26 -14.11 25.55
N ILE A 89 2.46 -13.88 25.02
CA ILE A 89 2.68 -13.88 23.57
C ILE A 89 2.27 -15.25 22.99
N ASN A 90 2.60 -16.34 23.68
CA ASN A 90 2.15 -17.66 23.31
C ASN A 90 0.61 -17.79 23.33
N GLU A 91 -0.08 -17.25 24.33
CA GLU A 91 -1.55 -17.28 24.35
C GLU A 91 -2.19 -16.41 23.24
N LEU A 92 -1.56 -15.28 22.88
CA LEU A 92 -2.05 -14.34 21.86
C LEU A 92 -1.98 -14.94 20.45
N VAL A 93 -0.83 -15.53 20.10
CA VAL A 93 -0.54 -15.97 18.72
C VAL A 93 -0.29 -17.47 18.54
N LYS A 94 -0.24 -18.24 19.65
CA LYS A 94 -0.10 -19.72 19.73
C LYS A 94 1.19 -20.32 19.20
N GLU A 95 1.67 -19.86 18.06
CA GLU A 95 2.90 -20.31 17.44
C GLU A 95 3.69 -19.08 17.01
N TYR A 96 4.92 -18.93 17.51
CA TYR A 96 5.80 -17.82 17.12
C TYR A 96 7.22 -18.35 16.92
N VAL A 97 7.99 -17.63 16.12
CA VAL A 97 9.44 -17.82 15.99
C VAL A 97 10.11 -16.73 16.82
N GLN A 98 10.96 -17.14 17.76
CA GLN A 98 11.82 -16.21 18.48
C GLN A 98 13.06 -15.93 17.64
N ASP A 99 13.21 -14.69 17.18
CA ASP A 99 14.32 -14.24 16.34
C ASP A 99 15.50 -13.75 17.21
N ASP A 100 15.17 -13.12 18.35
CA ASP A 100 16.08 -12.60 19.37
C ASP A 100 15.43 -12.85 20.75
N PRO A 101 16.20 -13.00 21.86
CA PRO A 101 15.69 -12.97 23.23
C PRO A 101 14.48 -12.04 23.47
N ASN A 102 14.46 -10.85 22.85
CA ASN A 102 13.42 -9.85 23.05
C ASN A 102 12.53 -9.61 21.82
N LYS A 103 12.62 -10.45 20.78
CA LYS A 103 11.86 -10.30 19.54
C LYS A 103 11.13 -11.60 19.16
N TYR A 104 9.81 -11.51 19.11
CA TYR A 104 8.92 -12.61 18.76
C TYR A 104 8.21 -12.29 17.45
N ILE A 105 8.30 -13.20 16.48
CA ILE A 105 7.74 -13.02 15.14
C ILE A 105 6.67 -14.08 14.91
N PHE A 106 5.48 -13.64 14.52
CA PHE A 106 4.41 -14.51 14.05
C PHE A 106 4.11 -14.19 12.60
N THR A 107 3.93 -15.22 11.77
CA THR A 107 3.55 -15.05 10.37
C THR A 107 2.33 -15.91 10.09
N LYS A 108 1.34 -15.31 9.42
CA LYS A 108 0.16 -16.03 8.93
C LYS A 108 -0.25 -15.55 7.55
N LYS A 109 -1.01 -16.39 6.85
CA LYS A 109 -1.61 -16.08 5.56
C LYS A 109 -3.11 -15.82 5.75
N ILE A 110 -3.61 -14.69 5.27
CA ILE A 110 -5.03 -14.30 5.31
C ILE A 110 -5.42 -13.78 3.93
N ASP A 111 -6.43 -14.37 3.30
CA ASP A 111 -7.04 -13.88 2.05
C ASP A 111 -6.03 -13.47 0.97
N GLY A 112 -4.99 -14.29 0.80
CA GLY A 112 -3.93 -14.04 -0.17
C GLY A 112 -2.92 -12.94 0.20
N SER A 113 -2.98 -12.41 1.42
CA SER A 113 -1.93 -11.58 1.99
C SER A 113 -1.14 -12.35 3.05
N TYR A 114 0.13 -12.01 3.22
CA TYR A 114 0.96 -12.45 4.35
C TYR A 114 0.99 -11.36 5.40
N VAL A 115 0.65 -11.71 6.64
CA VAL A 115 0.72 -10.81 7.78
C VAL A 115 1.84 -11.28 8.69
N LYS A 116 2.79 -10.39 8.96
CA LYS A 116 3.89 -10.59 9.90
C LYS A 116 3.70 -9.69 11.11
N LEU A 117 3.66 -10.26 12.29
CA LEU A 117 3.56 -9.55 13.56
C LEU A 117 4.90 -9.66 14.26
N HIS A 118 5.41 -8.54 14.76
CA HIS A 118 6.63 -8.47 15.56
C HIS A 118 6.29 -7.91 16.92
N PHE A 119 6.60 -8.65 17.98
CA PHE A 119 6.59 -8.17 19.35
C PHE A 119 8.03 -7.94 19.78
N LYS A 120 8.37 -6.69 20.11
CA LYS A 120 9.68 -6.32 20.64
C LYS A 120 9.53 -5.84 22.08
N LEU A 121 10.18 -6.54 23.00
CA LEU A 121 10.26 -6.16 24.40
C LEU A 121 11.37 -5.12 24.58
N TYR A 122 11.09 -4.09 25.37
CA TYR A 122 12.12 -3.13 25.78
C TYR A 122 12.98 -3.75 26.89
N SER A 123 14.29 -3.63 26.75
CA SER A 123 15.27 -4.15 27.73
C SER A 123 15.57 -3.13 28.83
N GLU A 124 15.21 -1.86 28.59
CA GLU A 124 15.49 -0.75 29.49
C GLU A 124 14.60 -0.82 30.74
N PRO A 125 15.16 -0.66 31.96
CA PRO A 125 14.38 -0.73 33.21
C PRO A 125 13.24 0.29 33.27
N GLU A 126 13.42 1.46 32.66
CA GLU A 126 12.43 2.54 32.62
C GLU A 126 11.24 2.23 31.70
N MET A 127 11.42 1.30 30.75
CA MET A 127 10.40 0.80 29.84
C MET A 127 10.05 -0.66 30.13
N SER A 128 10.39 -1.13 31.34
CA SER A 128 10.00 -2.45 31.81
C SER A 128 8.48 -2.54 31.84
N GLY A 129 7.94 -3.56 31.16
CA GLY A 129 6.50 -3.67 30.94
C GLY A 129 5.99 -2.90 29.73
N LEU A 130 6.82 -2.41 28.81
CA LEU A 130 6.35 -1.96 27.50
C LEU A 130 6.69 -2.98 26.42
N VAL A 131 5.73 -3.23 25.53
CA VAL A 131 5.93 -4.11 24.37
C VAL A 131 5.58 -3.34 23.10
N LYS A 132 6.54 -3.21 22.18
CA LYS A 132 6.27 -2.67 20.86
C LYS A 132 5.67 -3.77 19.97
N LEU A 133 4.46 -3.53 19.47
CA LEU A 133 3.81 -4.38 18.48
C LEU A 133 3.92 -3.72 17.11
N VAL A 134 4.42 -4.46 16.13
CA VAL A 134 4.50 -4.04 14.72
C VAL A 134 3.79 -5.07 13.87
N ILE A 135 2.84 -4.64 13.05
CA ILE A 135 2.11 -5.48 12.10
C ILE A 135 2.49 -5.03 10.69
N GLU A 136 2.97 -5.95 9.88
CA GLU A 136 3.39 -5.72 8.50
C GLU A 136 2.61 -6.65 7.57
N VAL A 137 2.04 -6.09 6.51
CA VAL A 137 1.24 -6.84 5.52
C VAL A 137 1.97 -6.85 4.18
N PHE A 138 2.13 -8.05 3.62
CA PHE A 138 2.81 -8.34 2.37
C PHE A 138 1.87 -9.06 1.40
N GLU A 139 2.19 -9.02 0.12
CA GLU A 139 1.43 -9.66 -0.95
C GLU A 139 1.84 -11.15 -1.14
N GLN A 140 0.92 -11.99 -1.65
CA GLN A 140 1.03 -13.46 -1.68
C GLN A 140 2.25 -14.06 -2.40
N ASP A 141 2.84 -13.33 -3.33
CA ASP A 141 3.82 -13.90 -4.27
C ASP A 141 5.27 -13.70 -3.83
N PHE A 142 5.50 -13.21 -2.61
CA PHE A 142 6.84 -12.93 -2.13
C PHE A 142 7.29 -13.93 -1.07
N GLU A 143 8.36 -14.66 -1.41
CA GLU A 143 9.17 -15.41 -0.46
C GLU A 143 9.50 -14.51 0.73
N LEU A 144 9.15 -14.96 1.94
CA LEU A 144 9.39 -14.30 3.23
C LEU A 144 10.88 -13.94 3.50
N GLU A 145 11.78 -14.34 2.59
CA GLU A 145 13.23 -14.20 2.65
C GLU A 145 13.80 -13.02 1.85
N LYS A 146 13.07 -12.45 0.89
CA LYS A 146 13.54 -11.25 0.16
C LYS A 146 13.05 -10.00 0.89
N GLU A 147 13.97 -9.08 1.22
CA GLU A 147 13.72 -7.74 1.78
C GLU A 147 12.73 -6.94 0.91
N THR A 148 11.46 -7.29 0.99
CA THR A 148 10.37 -6.62 0.29
C THR A 148 9.73 -5.64 1.24
N ARG A 149 9.34 -4.49 0.70
CA ARG A 149 8.68 -3.46 1.49
C ARG A 149 7.23 -3.92 1.75
N PRO A 150 6.74 -3.86 2.99
CA PRO A 150 5.34 -4.18 3.26
C PRO A 150 4.43 -3.17 2.55
N ARG A 151 3.25 -3.63 2.12
CA ARG A 151 2.20 -2.80 1.55
C ARG A 151 1.58 -1.88 2.60
N ALA A 152 1.48 -2.37 3.84
CA ALA A 152 1.06 -1.60 4.99
C ALA A 152 1.85 -1.99 6.24
N LYS A 153 2.05 -1.02 7.13
CA LYS A 153 2.73 -1.20 8.41
C LYS A 153 2.01 -0.39 9.47
N MET A 154 1.64 -1.03 10.57
CA MET A 154 1.10 -0.38 11.76
C MET A 154 1.97 -0.73 12.96
N GLU A 155 2.24 0.27 13.81
CA GLU A 155 2.99 0.06 15.04
C GLU A 155 2.29 0.71 16.22
N THR A 156 2.42 0.07 17.37
CA THR A 156 1.93 0.60 18.63
C THR A 156 2.81 0.15 19.80
N ILE A 157 2.68 0.83 20.93
CA ILE A 157 3.27 0.42 22.19
C ILE A 157 2.13 -0.03 23.10
N LEU A 158 2.28 -1.23 23.64
CA LEU A 158 1.37 -1.83 24.59
C LEU A 158 1.97 -1.66 25.99
N GLU A 159 1.20 -1.08 26.90
CA GLU A 159 1.53 -1.09 28.33
C GLU A 159 1.15 -2.47 28.89
N TRP A 160 2.15 -3.11 29.47
CA TRP A 160 2.09 -4.37 30.17
C TRP A 160 2.29 -4.09 31.65
N ARG A 161 1.25 -4.26 32.44
CA ARG A 161 1.40 -4.15 33.89
C ARG A 161 1.93 -5.47 34.42
N SER A 162 3.19 -5.48 34.84
CA SER A 162 3.68 -6.41 35.87
C SER A 162 3.11 -6.01 37.23
#